data_AF-A0A349BBD5-F1
#
_entry.id   AF-A0A349BBD5-F1
#
_cell.length_a   1.000
_cell.length_b   1.000
_cell.length_c   1.000
_cell.angle_alpha   90.00
_cell.angle_beta   90.00
_cell.angle_gamma   90.00
#
_symmetry.space_group_name_H-M   'P 1'
#
loop_
_entity.id
_entity.type
_entity.pdbx_description
1 polymer ?
#
loop_
_entity_poly.entity_id
_entity_poly.type
_entity_poly.pdbx_seq_one_letter_code
_entity_poly.pdbx_strand_id
1 'polypeptide(L)'
;MGLPRRPRRARPGRGHLAHGPPRPGPPPGADAALSTGPALEALGWDESRRAEVDAIDAPGGIPGRVVRQDRGWVQVARADGVHAARTRADRVGTPVVGDWVVVVDDEVAAVLERRGVLRRADPVGEGEQVLAANLDRVLVVAGLDRPVKAGRIQRAAAQAWDAGAEPTVVLTKADLVPDAESIRAAVAAEHPGTDVVAVSSRTGEGIDGLARALGGDTVVL
;
A
#
# COMPACT_ATOMS: atom_id res chain seq x y z
N MET A 1 49.67 -55.88 -4.94
CA MET A 1 48.24 -55.99 -4.56
C MET A 1 47.61 -54.60 -4.74
N GLY A 2 47.14 -54.29 -5.95
CA GLY A 2 46.73 -52.95 -6.37
C GLY A 2 45.22 -52.76 -6.30
N LEU A 3 44.78 -51.66 -5.68
CA LEU A 3 43.37 -51.27 -5.56
C LEU A 3 42.82 -50.75 -6.90
N PRO A 4 41.59 -51.13 -7.31
CA PRO A 4 41.02 -50.63 -8.56
C PRO A 4 40.50 -49.19 -8.42
N ARG A 5 40.86 -48.34 -9.39
CA ARG A 5 40.41 -46.94 -9.51
C ARG A 5 38.91 -46.87 -9.84
N ARG A 6 38.15 -46.12 -9.04
CA ARG A 6 36.72 -45.82 -9.30
C ARG A 6 36.56 -44.98 -10.58
N PRO A 7 35.52 -45.23 -11.41
CA PRO A 7 35.28 -44.43 -12.61
C PRO A 7 34.74 -43.03 -12.26
N ARG A 8 35.24 -42.01 -12.96
CA ARG A 8 34.78 -40.62 -12.89
C ARG A 8 33.34 -40.52 -13.37
N ARG A 9 32.42 -40.02 -12.52
CA ARG A 9 31.06 -39.66 -12.93
C ARG A 9 31.12 -38.53 -13.97
N ALA A 10 30.50 -38.75 -15.13
CA ALA A 10 30.27 -37.72 -16.14
C ALA A 10 29.32 -36.64 -15.58
N ARG A 11 29.63 -35.36 -15.84
CA ARG A 11 28.73 -34.23 -15.55
C ARG A 11 27.55 -34.28 -16.53
N PRO A 12 26.28 -34.21 -16.08
CA PRO A 12 25.17 -34.10 -17.00
C PRO A 12 25.23 -32.75 -17.72
N GLY A 13 25.02 -32.78 -19.04
CA GLY A 13 25.06 -31.61 -19.91
C GLY A 13 24.02 -30.56 -19.52
N ARG A 14 24.35 -29.30 -19.82
CA ARG A 14 23.45 -28.15 -19.73
C ARG A 14 22.23 -28.41 -20.62
N GLY A 15 21.16 -28.90 -20.00
CA GLY A 15 19.84 -28.95 -20.63
C GLY A 15 19.36 -27.52 -20.90
N HIS A 16 18.97 -27.28 -22.14
CA HIS A 16 18.23 -26.13 -22.59
C HIS A 16 17.06 -25.90 -21.62
N LEU A 17 17.02 -24.75 -20.94
CA LEU A 17 15.88 -24.39 -20.09
C LEU A 17 14.67 -24.25 -21.00
N ALA A 18 13.80 -25.26 -20.95
CA ALA A 18 12.49 -25.20 -21.59
C ALA A 18 11.79 -23.93 -21.08
N HIS A 19 11.36 -23.06 -22.02
CA HIS A 19 10.44 -21.99 -21.71
C HIS A 19 9.23 -22.61 -21.00
N GLY A 20 9.12 -22.36 -19.70
CA GLY A 20 7.93 -22.72 -18.94
C GLY A 20 6.68 -22.12 -19.60
N PRO A 21 5.49 -22.67 -19.30
CA PRO A 21 4.25 -22.20 -19.91
C PRO A 21 4.15 -20.68 -19.76
N PRO A 22 3.63 -19.96 -20.78
CA PRO A 22 3.43 -18.52 -20.68
C PRO A 22 2.63 -18.23 -19.42
N ARG A 23 3.12 -17.27 -18.61
CA ARG A 23 2.42 -16.85 -17.41
C ARG A 23 0.99 -16.43 -17.81
N PRO A 24 -0.03 -16.83 -17.06
CA PRO A 24 -1.42 -16.49 -17.40
C PRO A 24 -1.54 -14.98 -17.57
N GLY A 25 -2.28 -14.57 -18.61
CA GLY A 25 -2.56 -13.17 -18.88
C GLY A 25 -3.38 -12.51 -17.75
N PRO A 26 -3.49 -11.17 -17.76
CA PRO A 26 -4.29 -10.47 -16.78
C PRO A 26 -5.73 -11.03 -16.77
N PRO A 27 -6.37 -11.17 -15.61
CA PRO A 27 -7.74 -11.66 -15.53
C PRO A 27 -8.65 -10.71 -16.30
N PRO A 28 -9.53 -11.22 -17.17
CA PRO A 28 -10.50 -10.37 -17.87
C PRO A 28 -11.50 -9.80 -16.85
N GLY A 29 -11.61 -8.47 -16.81
CA GLY A 29 -12.61 -7.75 -16.02
C GLY A 29 -12.21 -7.52 -14.56
N ALA A 30 -11.66 -6.33 -14.28
CA ALA A 30 -11.78 -5.69 -12.98
C ALA A 30 -12.46 -4.33 -13.20
N ASP A 31 -13.71 -4.37 -13.68
CA ASP A 31 -14.61 -3.23 -13.52
C ASP A 31 -14.90 -3.07 -12.03
N ALA A 32 -14.14 -2.18 -11.39
CA ALA A 32 -14.55 -1.48 -10.20
C ALA A 32 -14.37 0.01 -10.51
N ALA A 33 -15.49 0.67 -10.75
CA ALA A 33 -15.57 2.04 -11.23
C ALA A 33 -14.72 3.00 -10.40
N LEU A 34 -13.62 3.46 -11.01
CA LEU A 34 -13.13 4.82 -10.86
C LEU A 34 -13.21 5.45 -12.26
N SER A 35 -14.40 5.95 -12.60
CA SER A 35 -14.61 6.64 -13.89
C SER A 35 -14.00 8.05 -13.85
N THR A 36 -12.99 8.20 -14.71
CA THR A 36 -12.70 9.37 -15.57
C THR A 36 -12.47 10.74 -14.91
N GLY A 37 -11.20 10.95 -14.51
CA GLY A 37 -10.42 12.21 -14.48
C GLY A 37 -11.00 13.48 -13.84
N PRO A 38 -10.38 13.97 -12.74
CA PRO A 38 -9.28 14.94 -12.74
C PRO A 38 -8.08 14.42 -11.92
N ALA A 39 -7.05 13.93 -12.62
CA ALA A 39 -6.85 12.49 -12.65
C ALA A 39 -5.61 11.91 -11.92
N LEU A 40 -4.70 12.73 -11.39
CA LEU A 40 -3.55 12.26 -10.60
C LEU A 40 -3.19 13.24 -9.47
N GLU A 41 -3.46 14.55 -9.63
CA GLU A 41 -3.25 15.57 -8.61
C GLU A 41 -4.06 15.29 -7.34
N ALA A 42 -5.30 14.84 -7.50
CA ALA A 42 -6.15 14.38 -6.38
C ALA A 42 -5.58 13.15 -5.65
N LEU A 43 -4.62 12.45 -6.27
CA LEU A 43 -3.88 11.34 -5.68
C LEU A 43 -2.48 11.77 -5.20
N GLY A 44 -2.18 13.07 -5.12
CA GLY A 44 -0.88 13.58 -4.65
C GLY A 44 0.19 13.67 -5.74
N TRP A 45 -0.20 13.80 -7.01
CA TRP A 45 0.74 14.14 -8.08
C TRP A 45 1.14 15.61 -8.00
N ASP A 46 2.45 15.87 -7.98
CA ASP A 46 3.03 17.21 -7.90
C ASP A 46 4.26 17.35 -8.82
N GLU A 47 4.89 18.52 -8.79
CA GLU A 47 6.07 18.80 -9.61
C GLU A 47 7.29 17.96 -9.21
N SER A 48 7.40 17.54 -7.96
CA SER A 48 8.46 16.63 -7.52
C SER A 48 8.32 15.26 -8.16
N ARG A 49 7.08 14.75 -8.27
CA ARG A 49 6.78 13.49 -8.96
C ARG A 49 7.01 13.59 -10.46
N ARG A 50 6.67 14.72 -11.07
CA ARG A 50 6.99 14.99 -12.48
C ARG A 50 8.49 14.93 -12.72
N ALA A 51 9.28 15.62 -11.90
CA ALA A 51 10.74 15.61 -12.01
C ALA A 51 11.34 14.21 -11.81
N GLU A 52 10.80 13.41 -10.88
CA GLU A 52 11.21 12.00 -10.71
C GLU A 52 10.94 11.18 -11.98
N VAL A 53 9.81 11.39 -12.67
CA VAL A 53 9.50 10.71 -13.94
C VAL A 53 10.38 11.18 -15.08
N ASP A 54 10.61 12.48 -15.22
CA ASP A 54 11.44 13.05 -16.28
C ASP A 54 12.91 12.59 -16.18
N ALA A 55 13.35 12.22 -14.97
CA ALA A 55 14.67 11.63 -14.73
C ALA A 55 14.78 10.13 -15.13
N ILE A 56 13.67 9.46 -15.42
CA ILE A 56 13.62 8.05 -15.79
C ILE A 56 13.71 7.93 -17.33
N ASP A 57 14.70 7.18 -17.81
CA ASP A 57 14.79 6.82 -19.24
C ASP A 57 13.78 5.71 -19.60
N ALA A 58 12.52 6.10 -19.76
CA ALA A 58 11.42 5.24 -20.18
C ALA A 58 10.60 5.93 -21.29
N PRO A 59 11.06 5.90 -22.55
CA PRO A 59 10.36 6.53 -23.66
C PRO A 59 8.92 6.02 -23.81
N GLY A 60 7.97 6.94 -23.91
CA GLY A 60 6.54 6.59 -23.96
C GLY A 60 5.94 6.11 -22.64
N GLY A 61 6.70 6.22 -21.55
CA GLY A 61 6.24 5.88 -20.20
C GLY A 61 5.07 6.74 -19.75
N ILE A 62 4.03 6.09 -19.24
CA ILE A 62 2.85 6.75 -18.70
C ILE A 62 2.91 6.68 -17.16
N PRO A 63 2.93 7.83 -16.46
CA PRO A 63 2.90 7.82 -15.01
C PRO A 63 1.54 7.39 -14.48
N GLY A 64 1.55 6.75 -13.32
CA GLY A 64 0.34 6.46 -12.59
C GLY A 64 0.60 5.96 -11.18
N ARG A 65 -0.49 5.80 -10.41
CA ARG A 65 -0.44 5.36 -9.02
C ARG A 65 -1.04 3.98 -8.87
N VAL A 66 -0.34 3.08 -8.18
CA VAL A 66 -0.84 1.74 -7.88
C VAL A 66 -2.01 1.84 -6.91
N VAL A 67 -3.20 1.46 -7.35
CA VAL A 67 -4.43 1.44 -6.52
C VAL A 67 -4.77 0.05 -6.02
N ARG A 68 -4.19 -0.99 -6.64
CA ARG A 68 -4.35 -2.38 -6.23
C ARG A 68 -3.13 -3.19 -6.63
N GLN A 69 -2.71 -4.08 -5.74
CA GLN A 69 -1.68 -5.06 -6.00
C GLN A 69 -2.27 -6.47 -6.01
N ASP A 70 -1.94 -7.24 -7.03
CA ASP A 70 -2.23 -8.67 -7.11
C ASP A 70 -0.92 -9.44 -7.44
N ARG A 71 -0.98 -10.77 -7.56
CA ARG A 71 0.21 -11.58 -7.86
C ARG A 71 0.62 -11.44 -9.32
N GLY A 72 1.70 -10.68 -9.57
CA GLY A 72 2.32 -10.54 -10.89
C GLY A 72 1.76 -9.41 -11.77
N TRP A 73 0.78 -8.66 -11.26
CA TRP A 73 0.26 -7.44 -11.88
C TRP A 73 -0.28 -6.47 -10.82
N VAL A 74 -0.50 -5.23 -11.24
CA VAL A 74 -1.09 -4.14 -10.46
C VAL A 74 -2.18 -3.45 -11.26
N GLN A 75 -3.12 -2.81 -10.58
CA GLN A 75 -4.00 -1.80 -11.18
C GLN A 75 -3.39 -0.43 -10.93
N VAL A 76 -3.26 0.36 -11.98
CA VAL A 76 -2.62 1.68 -11.97
C VAL A 76 -3.65 2.72 -12.38
N ALA A 77 -3.96 3.65 -11.49
CA ALA A 77 -4.69 4.86 -11.83
C ALA A 77 -3.77 5.79 -12.63
N ARG A 78 -4.25 6.21 -13.79
CA ARG A 78 -3.59 7.09 -14.76
C ARG A 78 -4.53 8.24 -15.09
N ALA A 79 -4.04 9.17 -15.91
CA ALA A 79 -4.83 10.33 -16.30
C ALA A 79 -6.13 9.97 -17.05
N ASP A 80 -6.12 8.85 -17.76
CA ASP A 80 -7.18 8.35 -18.62
C ASP A 80 -8.07 7.27 -17.99
N GLY A 81 -7.72 6.77 -16.80
CA GLY A 81 -8.48 5.75 -16.09
C GLY A 81 -7.61 4.78 -15.30
N VAL A 82 -8.17 3.61 -14.97
CA VAL A 82 -7.45 2.55 -14.26
C VAL A 82 -7.08 1.46 -15.25
N HIS A 83 -5.80 1.09 -15.27
CA HIS A 83 -5.24 0.13 -16.21
C HIS A 83 -4.42 -0.94 -15.49
N ALA A 84 -4.53 -2.18 -15.95
CA ALA A 84 -3.66 -3.25 -15.48
C ALA A 84 -2.24 -3.06 -16.03
N ALA A 85 -1.23 -3.36 -15.21
CA ALA A 85 0.17 -3.43 -15.64
C ALA A 85 0.84 -4.66 -15.01
N ARG A 86 1.66 -5.36 -15.79
CA ARG A 86 2.45 -6.50 -15.33
C ARG A 86 3.59 -6.03 -14.44
N THR A 87 3.91 -6.82 -13.42
CA THR A 87 5.04 -6.54 -12.53
C THR A 87 6.16 -7.56 -12.73
N ARG A 88 7.38 -7.05 -12.90
CA ARG A 88 8.62 -7.84 -12.89
C ARG A 88 9.42 -7.48 -11.64
N ALA A 89 9.05 -8.13 -10.54
CA ALA A 89 9.61 -7.83 -9.22
C ALA A 89 11.15 -7.96 -9.15
N ASP A 90 11.73 -8.81 -10.00
CA ASP A 90 13.16 -9.01 -10.18
C ASP A 90 13.89 -7.80 -10.78
N ARG A 91 13.17 -6.88 -11.43
CA ARG A 91 13.75 -5.69 -12.09
C ARG A 91 13.55 -4.40 -11.31
N VAL A 92 12.36 -4.18 -10.77
CA VAL A 92 11.93 -2.89 -10.19
C VAL A 92 11.51 -3.01 -8.73
N GLY A 93 11.71 -4.17 -8.11
CA GLY A 93 11.08 -4.50 -6.84
C GLY A 93 9.58 -4.79 -7.01
N THR A 94 8.90 -5.22 -5.95
CA THR A 94 7.45 -5.43 -5.99
C THR A 94 6.75 -4.11 -5.67
N PRO A 95 5.99 -3.52 -6.61
CA PRO A 95 5.18 -2.34 -6.32
C PRO A 95 4.09 -2.70 -5.30
N VAL A 96 3.77 -1.75 -4.43
CA VAL A 96 2.71 -1.85 -3.42
C VAL A 96 1.64 -0.81 -3.69
N VAL A 97 0.50 -0.93 -3.01
CA VAL A 97 -0.55 0.09 -3.07
C VAL A 97 0.01 1.45 -2.65
N GLY A 98 -0.32 2.48 -3.42
CA GLY A 98 0.11 3.85 -3.24
C GLY A 98 1.44 4.21 -3.94
N ASP A 99 2.20 3.23 -4.43
CA ASP A 99 3.41 3.50 -5.22
C ASP A 99 3.09 4.30 -6.48
N TRP A 100 3.93 5.28 -6.78
CA TRP A 100 3.97 5.95 -8.07
C TRP A 100 4.86 5.13 -9.01
N VAL A 101 4.38 4.92 -10.24
CA VAL A 101 5.03 4.05 -11.22
C VAL A 101 5.03 4.68 -12.60
N VAL A 102 5.99 4.27 -13.43
CA VAL A 102 5.98 4.52 -14.88
C VAL A 102 5.66 3.21 -15.58
N VAL A 103 4.68 3.23 -16.49
CA VAL A 103 4.25 2.04 -17.25
C VAL A 103 4.60 2.21 -18.73
N VAL A 104 5.21 1.17 -19.31
CA VAL A 104 5.50 1.05 -20.76
C VAL A 104 4.96 -0.29 -21.23
N ASP A 105 4.20 -0.33 -22.32
CA ASP A 105 3.63 -1.57 -22.89
C ASP A 105 2.93 -2.49 -21.85
N ASP A 106 2.11 -1.88 -21.00
CA ASP A 106 1.38 -2.54 -19.90
C ASP A 106 2.30 -3.33 -18.94
N GLU A 107 3.52 -2.84 -18.74
CA GLU A 107 4.50 -3.35 -17.77
C GLU A 107 5.06 -2.20 -16.94
N VAL A 108 5.17 -2.42 -15.62
CA VAL A 108 5.81 -1.45 -14.73
C VAL A 108 7.30 -1.38 -15.07
N ALA A 109 7.71 -0.25 -15.64
CA ALA A 109 9.08 0.03 -16.05
C ALA A 109 9.91 0.59 -14.89
N ALA A 110 9.28 1.36 -13.99
CA ALA A 110 9.94 1.92 -12.82
C ALA A 110 8.93 2.16 -11.67
N VAL A 111 9.46 2.15 -10.44
CA VAL A 111 8.77 2.58 -9.23
C VAL A 111 9.51 3.81 -8.70
N LEU A 112 8.79 4.89 -8.44
CA LEU A 112 9.33 6.15 -7.93
C LEU A 112 9.75 6.03 -6.46
N GLU A 113 10.39 7.07 -5.93
CA GLU A 113 10.84 7.07 -4.54
C GLU A 113 9.63 6.99 -3.58
N ARG A 114 9.70 6.04 -2.65
CA ARG A 114 8.64 5.85 -1.65
C ARG A 114 8.77 6.86 -0.53
N ARG A 115 7.69 7.59 -0.30
CA ARG A 115 7.47 8.41 0.91
C ARG A 115 6.45 7.68 1.79
N GLY A 116 6.33 7.96 3.09
CA GLY A 116 5.25 7.40 3.93
C GLY A 116 5.06 5.87 3.81
N VAL A 117 6.00 5.05 4.33
CA VAL A 117 6.08 3.61 4.03
C VAL A 117 5.62 2.76 5.20
N LEU A 118 4.46 2.12 5.06
CA LEU A 118 3.95 1.19 6.07
C LEU A 118 4.59 -0.19 5.90
N ARG A 119 5.19 -0.68 6.98
CA ARG A 119 5.91 -1.95 7.04
C ARG A 119 5.33 -2.86 8.11
N ARG A 120 5.47 -4.17 7.88
CA ARG A 120 5.16 -5.20 8.86
C ARG A 120 6.28 -6.22 8.88
N ALA A 121 6.60 -6.76 10.06
CA ALA A 121 7.46 -7.92 10.17
C ALA A 121 6.94 -9.07 9.29
N ASP A 122 7.83 -9.72 8.57
CA ASP A 122 7.48 -10.87 7.74
C ASP A 122 7.03 -12.03 8.66
N PRO A 123 5.80 -12.55 8.50
CA PRO A 123 5.30 -13.63 9.34
C PRO A 123 5.97 -15.00 9.07
N VAL A 124 6.70 -15.16 7.96
CA VAL A 124 7.25 -16.44 7.51
C VAL A 124 8.79 -16.41 7.40
N GLY A 125 9.42 -15.24 7.43
CA GLY A 125 10.85 -15.08 7.28
C GLY A 125 11.47 -14.03 8.21
N GLU A 126 12.78 -13.85 8.09
CA GLU A 126 13.51 -12.76 8.73
C GLU A 126 13.55 -11.58 7.76
N GLY A 127 12.58 -10.68 7.87
CA GLY A 127 12.50 -9.50 6.99
C GLY A 127 11.33 -8.58 7.30
N GLU A 128 11.29 -7.45 6.59
CA GLU A 128 10.16 -6.53 6.61
C GLU A 128 9.44 -6.56 5.28
N GLN A 129 8.12 -6.67 5.34
CA GLN A 129 7.24 -6.55 4.19
C GLN A 129 6.68 -5.12 4.13
N VAL A 130 6.91 -4.44 3.00
CA VAL A 130 6.21 -3.19 2.69
C VAL A 130 4.77 -3.52 2.32
N LEU A 131 3.82 -2.88 3.01
CA LEU A 131 2.38 -3.08 2.79
C LEU A 131 1.78 -2.01 1.89
N ALA A 132 2.20 -0.76 2.08
CA ALA A 132 1.75 0.40 1.31
C ALA A 132 2.79 1.52 1.38
N ALA A 133 2.73 2.44 0.43
CA ALA A 133 3.63 3.58 0.33
C ALA A 133 2.89 4.85 -0.10
N ASN A 134 3.56 5.99 0.05
CA ASN A 134 3.08 7.34 -0.20
C ASN A 134 1.82 7.64 0.61
N LEU A 135 1.86 7.25 1.89
CA LEU A 135 0.79 7.47 2.85
C LEU A 135 1.00 8.80 3.57
N ASP A 136 -0.08 9.53 3.76
CA ASP A 136 -0.11 10.76 4.54
C ASP A 136 -0.60 10.48 5.95
N ARG A 137 -1.57 9.56 6.09
CA ARG A 137 -2.24 9.27 7.37
C ARG A 137 -2.55 7.79 7.60
N VAL A 138 -2.50 7.38 8.87
CA VAL A 138 -2.90 6.04 9.33
C VAL A 138 -4.05 6.17 10.34
N LEU A 139 -5.20 5.58 10.03
CA LEU A 139 -6.34 5.52 10.95
C LEU A 139 -6.16 4.35 11.93
N VAL A 140 -6.09 4.66 13.21
CA VAL A 140 -6.11 3.67 14.28
C VAL A 140 -7.55 3.43 14.69
N VAL A 141 -8.20 2.48 14.05
CA VAL A 141 -9.64 2.21 14.25
C VAL A 141 -9.87 1.32 15.46
N ALA A 142 -10.67 1.81 16.42
CA ALA A 142 -11.11 1.06 17.59
C ALA A 142 -12.65 1.15 17.75
N GLY A 143 -13.31 0.04 18.03
CA GLY A 143 -14.76 0.02 18.27
C GLY A 143 -15.09 0.22 19.74
N LEU A 144 -16.08 1.05 20.03
CA LEU A 144 -16.61 1.31 21.37
C LEU A 144 -17.55 0.21 21.88
N ASP A 145 -17.76 -0.85 21.09
CA ASP A 145 -18.50 -2.07 21.48
C ASP A 145 -17.74 -2.95 22.49
N ARG A 146 -16.51 -2.56 22.84
CA ARG A 146 -15.61 -3.27 23.76
C ARG A 146 -14.60 -2.30 24.34
N PRO A 147 -13.91 -2.68 25.44
CA PRO A 147 -12.87 -1.84 26.02
C PRO A 147 -11.78 -1.48 25.02
N VAL A 148 -11.53 -0.18 24.85
CA VAL A 148 -10.44 0.36 24.03
C VAL A 148 -9.12 0.04 24.71
N LYS A 149 -8.19 -0.58 23.99
CA LYS A 149 -6.88 -0.98 24.52
C LYS A 149 -5.86 0.12 24.25
N ALA A 150 -5.59 0.99 25.22
CA ALA A 150 -4.64 2.10 25.09
C ALA A 150 -3.28 1.65 24.52
N GLY A 151 -2.72 0.54 25.01
CA GLY A 151 -1.45 0.01 24.49
C GLY A 151 -1.51 -0.45 23.02
N ARG A 152 -2.68 -0.79 22.49
CA ARG A 152 -2.84 -1.06 21.03
C ARG A 152 -2.80 0.25 20.26
N ILE A 153 -3.48 1.30 20.75
CA ILE A 153 -3.47 2.62 20.11
C ILE A 153 -2.06 3.18 20.07
N GLN A 154 -1.37 3.17 21.21
CA GLN A 154 -0.02 3.71 21.32
C GLN A 154 0.97 3.01 20.36
N ARG A 155 0.91 1.68 20.25
CA ARG A 155 1.77 0.94 19.31
C ARG A 155 1.43 1.23 17.84
N ALA A 156 0.15 1.32 17.50
CA ALA A 156 -0.26 1.63 16.13
C ALA A 156 0.11 3.06 15.74
N ALA A 157 -0.05 4.01 16.65
CA ALA A 157 0.38 5.40 16.46
C ALA A 157 1.90 5.51 16.30
N ALA A 158 2.67 4.80 17.12
CA ALA A 158 4.13 4.74 16.96
C ALA A 158 4.52 4.18 15.58
N GLN A 159 3.88 3.10 15.13
CA GLN A 159 4.13 2.52 13.81
C GLN A 159 3.77 3.48 12.66
N ALA A 160 2.72 4.29 12.82
CA ALA A 160 2.37 5.32 11.85
C ALA A 160 3.46 6.40 11.75
N TRP A 161 3.91 6.90 12.90
CA TRP A 161 5.00 7.88 12.94
C TRP A 161 6.30 7.34 12.36
N ASP A 162 6.67 6.09 12.68
CA ASP A 162 7.84 5.41 12.11
C ASP A 162 7.72 5.24 10.58
N ALA A 163 6.49 5.08 10.08
CA ALA A 163 6.21 5.04 8.65
C ALA A 163 6.26 6.44 8.00
N GLY A 164 6.34 7.52 8.77
CA GLY A 164 6.29 8.90 8.28
C GLY A 164 4.87 9.37 7.93
N ALA A 165 3.84 8.75 8.51
CA ALA A 165 2.43 9.09 8.32
C ALA A 165 1.79 9.52 9.65
N GLU A 166 0.88 10.49 9.59
CA GLU A 166 0.21 11.01 10.78
C GLU A 166 -0.85 10.00 11.29
N PRO A 167 -0.85 9.62 12.57
CA PRO A 167 -1.91 8.79 13.12
C PRO A 167 -3.19 9.59 13.40
N THR A 168 -4.34 8.94 13.24
CA THR A 168 -5.63 9.45 13.71
C THR A 168 -6.43 8.32 14.34
N VAL A 169 -6.77 8.45 15.61
CA VAL A 169 -7.59 7.46 16.31
C VAL A 169 -9.04 7.67 15.94
N VAL A 170 -9.67 6.62 15.42
CA VAL A 170 -11.08 6.63 15.05
C VAL A 170 -11.84 5.67 15.97
N LEU A 171 -12.57 6.24 16.93
CA LEU A 171 -13.45 5.52 17.84
C LEU A 171 -14.81 5.28 17.16
N THR A 172 -14.94 4.12 16.55
CA THR A 172 -16.16 3.70 15.83
C THR A 172 -17.23 3.18 16.78
N LYS A 173 -18.48 3.12 16.28
CA LYS A 173 -19.66 2.64 17.02
C LYS A 173 -20.03 3.53 18.22
N ALA A 174 -19.88 4.84 18.06
CA ALA A 174 -20.27 5.85 19.06
C ALA A 174 -21.73 5.70 19.53
N ASP A 175 -22.60 5.18 18.67
CA ASP A 175 -24.02 4.91 18.94
C ASP A 175 -24.28 3.79 19.96
N LEU A 176 -23.26 3.04 20.39
CA LEU A 176 -23.39 1.93 21.34
C LEU A 176 -23.06 2.32 22.79
N VAL A 177 -22.61 3.55 23.02
CA VAL A 177 -22.23 4.04 24.35
C VAL A 177 -23.04 5.30 24.69
N PRO A 178 -23.33 5.54 25.98
CA PRO A 178 -24.13 6.70 26.39
C PRO A 178 -23.39 8.03 26.23
N ASP A 179 -22.05 8.02 26.30
CA ASP A 179 -21.22 9.22 26.23
C ASP A 179 -19.91 8.92 25.48
N ALA A 180 -19.98 8.93 24.15
CA ALA A 180 -18.82 8.71 23.29
C ALA A 180 -17.80 9.86 23.38
N GLU A 181 -18.26 11.08 23.66
CA GLU A 181 -17.42 12.27 23.72
C GLU A 181 -16.50 12.26 24.94
N SER A 182 -17.01 11.83 26.10
CA SER A 182 -16.17 11.64 27.30
C SER A 182 -15.08 10.58 27.06
N ILE A 183 -15.42 9.47 26.41
CA ILE A 183 -14.44 8.43 26.06
C ILE A 183 -13.41 8.98 25.06
N ARG A 184 -13.84 9.71 24.03
CA ARG A 184 -12.96 10.39 23.07
C ARG A 184 -11.98 11.33 23.77
N ALA A 185 -12.47 12.16 24.68
CA ALA A 185 -11.63 13.10 25.43
C ALA A 185 -10.61 12.38 26.32
N ALA A 186 -10.99 11.29 26.98
CA ALA A 186 -10.07 10.47 27.77
C ALA A 186 -8.96 9.86 26.91
N VAL A 187 -9.31 9.27 25.76
CA VAL A 187 -8.35 8.71 24.81
C VAL A 187 -7.43 9.79 24.24
N ALA A 188 -7.95 10.98 23.92
CA ALA A 188 -7.15 12.11 23.46
C ALA A 188 -6.14 12.59 24.52
N ALA A 189 -6.53 12.60 25.79
CA ALA A 189 -5.63 12.97 26.89
C ALA A 189 -4.48 11.96 27.08
N GLU A 190 -4.71 10.68 26.80
CA GLU A 190 -3.67 9.63 26.87
C GLU A 190 -2.73 9.61 25.64
N HIS A 191 -3.15 10.24 24.53
CA HIS A 191 -2.42 10.21 23.26
C HIS A 191 -2.19 11.63 22.70
N PRO A 192 -1.40 12.47 23.40
CA PRO A 192 -1.10 13.82 22.93
C PRO A 192 -0.39 13.79 21.57
N GLY A 193 -0.76 14.73 20.70
CA GLY A 193 -0.22 14.82 19.34
C GLY A 193 -0.84 13.82 18.35
N THR A 194 -1.93 13.13 18.72
CA THR A 194 -2.73 12.31 17.81
C THR A 194 -4.17 12.77 17.83
N ASP A 195 -4.75 13.00 16.65
CA ASP A 195 -6.17 13.33 16.54
C ASP A 195 -7.05 12.16 16.98
N VAL A 196 -8.10 12.44 17.76
CA VAL A 196 -9.06 11.43 18.22
C VAL A 196 -10.47 11.87 17.88
N VAL A 197 -11.15 11.08 17.06
CA VAL A 197 -12.54 11.31 16.65
C VAL A 197 -13.43 10.14 17.07
N ALA A 198 -14.68 10.44 17.43
CA ALA A 198 -15.72 9.43 17.62
C ALA A 198 -16.68 9.46 16.44
N VAL A 199 -17.02 8.30 15.91
CA VAL A 199 -17.91 8.16 14.75
C VAL A 199 -18.87 6.99 14.89
N SER A 200 -19.99 7.05 14.19
CA SER A 200 -20.87 5.92 13.95
C SER A 200 -21.14 5.77 12.47
N SER A 201 -20.72 4.64 11.90
CA SER A 201 -21.09 4.28 10.52
C SER A 201 -22.58 3.93 10.39
N ARG A 202 -23.26 3.62 11.50
CA ARG A 202 -24.69 3.28 11.51
C ARG A 202 -25.58 4.52 11.47
N THR A 203 -25.21 5.55 12.22
CA THR A 203 -26.00 6.80 12.28
C THR A 203 -25.45 7.89 11.37
N GLY A 204 -24.21 7.76 10.89
CA GLY A 204 -23.49 8.80 10.13
C GLY A 204 -22.79 9.82 11.02
N GLU A 205 -22.94 9.73 12.35
CA GLU A 205 -22.33 10.66 13.30
C GLU A 205 -20.80 10.72 13.11
N GLY A 206 -20.26 11.95 13.03
CA GLY A 206 -18.83 12.22 12.92
C GLY A 206 -18.19 11.86 11.56
N ILE A 207 -18.89 11.16 10.67
CA ILE A 207 -18.36 10.69 9.38
C ILE A 207 -18.01 11.87 8.47
N ASP A 208 -18.90 12.86 8.31
CA ASP A 208 -18.64 14.03 7.46
C ASP A 208 -17.52 14.92 8.01
N GLY A 209 -17.34 14.94 9.34
CA GLY A 209 -16.24 15.62 9.99
C GLY A 209 -14.91 14.94 9.67
N LEU A 210 -14.86 13.61 9.84
CA LEU A 210 -13.70 12.81 9.50
C LEU A 210 -13.36 12.92 8.01
N ALA A 211 -14.34 12.77 7.10
CA ALA A 211 -14.12 12.85 5.67
C ALA A 211 -13.52 14.19 5.22
N ARG A 212 -13.97 15.30 5.83
CA ARG A 212 -13.38 16.62 5.57
C ARG A 212 -11.96 16.75 6.10
N ALA A 213 -11.68 16.21 7.28
CA ALA A 213 -10.34 16.23 7.86
C ALA A 213 -9.33 15.41 7.04
N LEU A 214 -9.77 14.32 6.41
CA LEU A 214 -8.96 13.45 5.55
C LEU A 214 -8.87 13.95 4.09
N GLY A 215 -9.52 15.06 3.75
CA GLY A 215 -9.68 15.49 2.36
C GLY A 215 -8.34 15.72 1.66
N GLY A 216 -8.02 14.89 0.66
CA GLY A 216 -6.77 14.96 -0.11
C GLY A 216 -5.64 14.08 0.41
N ASP A 217 -5.76 13.55 1.62
CA ASP A 217 -4.77 12.62 2.19
C ASP A 217 -4.89 11.22 1.57
N THR A 218 -3.75 10.55 1.43
CA THR A 218 -3.68 9.11 1.23
C THR A 218 -3.75 8.42 2.58
N VAL A 219 -4.83 7.68 2.81
CA VAL A 219 -5.16 7.12 4.12
C VAL A 219 -5.16 5.59 4.09
N VAL A 220 -4.64 4.96 5.15
CA VAL A 220 -4.78 3.52 5.44
C VAL A 220 -5.44 3.31 6.81
N LEU A 221 -6.15 2.20 7.01
CA LEU A 221 -6.89 1.87 8.25
C LEU A 221 -6.73 0.41 8.66
#